data_AF-A0A6L7NBT0-F1
#
_entry.id   AF-A0A6L7NBT0-F1
#
_cell.length_a   1.000
_cell.length_b   1.000
_cell.length_c   1.000
_cell.angle_alpha   90.00
_cell.angle_beta   90.00
_cell.angle_gamma   90.00
#
_symmetry.space_group_name_H-M   'P 1'
#
loop_
_entity.id
_entity.type
_entity.pdbx_description
1 polymer ?
#
loop_
_entity_poly.entity_id
_entity_poly.type
_entity_poly.pdbx_seq_one_letter_code
_entity_poly.pdbx_strand_id
1 'polypeptide(L)'
;MTTTIRHEPDAARLAESARKIRSPFELDLSLRFYSPQANLDGMQHPQIADWHRYVGEEWTPPPTPSGGRRVALLIPCTKYKPYSTSREHRAINRALLEAGWRPEGASTAPAGMVGHLDDGESPDLLHDGPLRRGDVFLDRFVLSEPMAIVPYSHIYYWRDAPSPAACYDDPGLFEARGTSVSPERPDCTATPLANGKWRWGPAERQAFAETHNYLAVIIRRCLVRLSPAYAETGAWVSPGLTHRSFLADDAFRRAEGLPRSRKGTAGPVKLVGVLEGAPSLVTMMPTQDQLEDARSRLAGRLEAEGRPATPAAVRAVYARGDGNDTPLGLPEALTHLTGWLDTV
;
A
#
# COMPACT_ATOMS: atom_id res chain seq x y z
N MET A 1 26.05 -2.74 -37.61
CA MET A 1 25.07 -1.65 -37.42
C MET A 1 24.48 -1.83 -36.03
N THR A 2 24.99 -1.06 -35.08
CA THR A 2 24.63 -1.10 -33.66
C THR A 2 23.33 -0.31 -33.49
N THR A 3 22.22 -1.03 -33.37
CA THR A 3 20.93 -0.41 -33.06
C THR A 3 20.94 -0.05 -31.57
N THR A 4 21.19 1.21 -31.26
CA THR A 4 21.04 1.76 -29.92
C THR A 4 19.56 1.65 -29.53
N ILE A 5 19.22 0.67 -28.69
CA ILE A 5 17.88 0.53 -28.11
C ILE A 5 17.68 1.70 -27.15
N ARG A 6 16.72 2.58 -27.44
CA ARG A 6 16.33 3.66 -26.53
C ARG A 6 15.66 3.03 -25.31
N HIS A 7 16.32 3.10 -24.15
CA HIS A 7 15.79 2.68 -22.85
C HIS A 7 14.97 3.77 -22.15
N GLU A 8 14.59 4.84 -22.86
CA GLU A 8 13.81 5.91 -22.26
C GLU A 8 12.31 5.61 -22.32
N PRO A 9 11.59 5.61 -21.19
CA PRO A 9 10.14 5.60 -21.21
C PRO A 9 9.64 6.83 -21.97
N ASP A 10 8.52 6.68 -22.69
CA ASP A 10 7.89 7.80 -23.38
C ASP A 10 7.74 9.01 -22.44
N ALA A 11 8.07 10.21 -22.93
CA ALA A 11 8.03 11.47 -22.19
C ALA A 11 6.67 11.67 -21.49
N ALA A 12 5.58 11.19 -22.10
CA ALA A 12 4.25 11.21 -21.50
C ALA A 12 4.16 10.39 -20.19
N ARG A 13 4.78 9.21 -20.16
CA ARG A 13 4.81 8.32 -18.98
C ARG A 13 5.62 8.93 -17.86
N LEU A 14 6.76 9.53 -18.19
CA LEU A 14 7.59 10.23 -17.21
C LEU A 14 6.86 11.43 -16.59
N ALA A 15 6.18 12.23 -17.41
CA ALA A 15 5.37 13.35 -16.93
C ALA A 15 4.23 12.88 -16.01
N GLU A 16 3.60 11.74 -16.31
CA GLU A 16 2.59 11.15 -15.42
C GLU A 16 3.19 10.71 -14.07
N SER A 17 4.34 10.03 -14.10
CA SER A 17 5.05 9.62 -12.87
C SER A 17 5.40 10.82 -12.00
N ALA A 18 5.95 11.88 -12.58
CA ALA A 18 6.31 13.09 -11.86
C ALA A 18 5.11 13.73 -11.14
N ARG A 19 3.92 13.75 -11.77
CA ARG A 19 2.69 14.29 -11.15
C ARG A 19 2.21 13.52 -9.93
N LYS A 20 2.64 12.26 -9.76
CA LYS A 20 2.27 11.44 -8.59
C LYS A 20 3.12 11.79 -7.36
N ILE A 21 4.26 12.44 -7.56
CA ILE A 21 5.16 12.85 -6.49
C ILE A 21 4.83 14.29 -6.10
N ARG A 22 4.48 14.49 -4.83
CA ARG A 22 4.04 15.78 -4.31
C ARG A 22 5.24 16.60 -3.84
N SER A 23 5.33 17.84 -4.33
CA SER A 23 6.30 18.84 -3.86
C SER A 23 6.25 18.98 -2.33
N PRO A 24 7.41 19.00 -1.62
CA PRO A 24 8.74 19.32 -2.16
C PRO A 24 9.55 18.12 -2.67
N PHE A 25 8.96 16.93 -2.70
CA PHE A 25 9.64 15.74 -3.23
C PHE A 25 9.61 15.73 -4.75
N GLU A 26 10.59 15.05 -5.33
CA GLU A 26 10.72 14.85 -6.77
C GLU A 26 10.82 13.36 -7.09
N LEU A 27 10.42 13.01 -8.32
CA LEU A 27 10.58 11.65 -8.82
C LEU A 27 12.06 11.34 -8.99
N ASP A 28 12.53 10.31 -8.30
CA ASP A 28 13.82 9.71 -8.57
C ASP A 28 13.73 8.91 -9.87
N LEU A 29 14.49 9.32 -10.87
CA LEU A 29 14.49 8.68 -12.19
C LEU A 29 15.06 7.25 -12.17
N SER A 30 15.79 6.87 -11.12
CA SER A 30 16.23 5.49 -10.92
C SER A 30 15.13 4.58 -10.31
N LEU A 31 14.13 5.17 -9.65
CA LEU A 31 13.06 4.47 -8.94
C LEU A 31 11.73 4.44 -9.71
N ARG A 32 11.78 3.98 -10.96
CA ARG A 32 10.61 3.87 -11.86
C ARG A 32 10.34 2.41 -12.21
N PHE A 33 9.32 1.83 -11.61
CA PHE A 33 9.03 0.39 -11.68
C PHE A 33 7.80 0.11 -12.52
N TYR A 34 7.98 0.23 -13.83
CA TYR A 34 6.91 0.33 -14.82
C TYR A 34 6.27 -1.00 -15.26
N SER A 35 6.85 -2.12 -14.87
CA SER A 35 6.41 -3.47 -15.20
C SER A 35 6.81 -4.43 -14.07
N PRO A 36 6.23 -5.64 -14.02
CA PRO A 36 6.68 -6.67 -13.07
C PRO A 36 8.17 -6.97 -13.15
N GLN A 37 8.74 -7.00 -14.36
CA GLN A 37 10.18 -7.19 -14.56
C GLN A 37 10.98 -6.01 -14.02
N ALA A 38 10.56 -4.77 -14.26
CA ALA A 38 11.24 -3.60 -13.69
C ALA A 38 11.19 -3.60 -12.15
N ASN A 39 10.10 -4.07 -11.56
CA ASN A 39 9.99 -4.27 -10.11
C ASN A 39 10.98 -5.32 -9.61
N LEU A 40 11.10 -6.45 -10.31
CA LEU A 40 12.05 -7.50 -9.98
C LEU A 40 13.51 -7.00 -10.05
N ASP A 41 13.86 -6.28 -11.13
CA ASP A 41 15.17 -5.60 -11.26
C ASP A 41 15.38 -4.61 -10.10
N GLY A 42 14.32 -3.89 -9.72
CA GLY A 42 14.30 -2.93 -8.63
C GLY A 42 14.69 -3.51 -7.27
N MET A 43 14.48 -4.81 -7.04
CA MET A 43 14.93 -5.47 -5.80
C MET A 43 16.46 -5.43 -5.63
N GLN A 44 17.20 -5.30 -6.73
CA GLN A 44 18.66 -5.19 -6.74
C GLN A 44 19.15 -3.74 -6.74
N HIS A 45 18.25 -2.76 -6.86
CA HIS A 45 18.62 -1.35 -6.84
C HIS A 45 19.26 -0.99 -5.48
N PRO A 46 20.43 -0.33 -5.43
CA PRO A 46 21.17 -0.14 -4.18
C PRO A 46 20.35 0.51 -3.06
N GLN A 47 19.54 1.52 -3.40
CA GLN A 47 18.69 2.21 -2.42
C GLN A 47 17.55 1.31 -1.91
N ILE A 48 17.02 0.41 -2.74
CA ILE A 48 15.93 -0.50 -2.37
C ILE A 48 16.49 -1.64 -1.51
N ALA A 49 17.62 -2.21 -1.90
CA ALA A 49 18.31 -3.24 -1.12
C ALA A 49 18.72 -2.71 0.26
N ASP A 50 19.25 -1.48 0.33
CA ASP A 50 19.60 -0.84 1.59
C ASP A 50 18.37 -0.51 2.45
N TRP A 51 17.26 -0.09 1.82
CA TRP A 51 15.98 0.05 2.50
C TRP A 51 15.49 -1.26 3.10
N HIS A 52 15.48 -2.37 2.33
CA HIS A 52 15.06 -3.69 2.80
C HIS A 52 15.91 -4.22 3.96
N ARG A 53 17.23 -3.97 3.90
CA ARG A 53 18.14 -4.24 5.01
C ARG A 53 17.75 -3.43 6.23
N TYR A 54 17.59 -2.11 6.07
CA TYR A 54 17.21 -1.21 7.15
C TYR A 54 15.91 -1.61 7.83
N VAL A 55 14.80 -1.76 7.10
CA VAL A 55 13.51 -2.12 7.72
C VAL A 55 13.49 -3.54 8.27
N GLY A 56 14.27 -4.45 7.68
CA GLY A 56 14.32 -5.84 8.11
C GLY A 56 15.27 -6.13 9.27
N GLU A 57 16.27 -5.29 9.52
CA GLU A 57 17.33 -5.54 10.52
C GLU A 57 17.54 -4.39 11.51
N GLU A 58 17.43 -3.14 11.08
CA GLU A 58 17.88 -1.98 11.85
C GLU A 58 16.74 -1.18 12.50
N TRP A 59 15.65 -0.95 11.78
CA TRP A 59 14.57 -0.11 12.27
C TRP A 59 13.88 -0.75 13.49
N THR A 60 13.67 0.03 14.55
CA THR A 60 12.90 -0.36 15.74
C THR A 60 11.93 0.75 16.13
N PRO A 61 10.71 0.42 16.62
CA PRO A 61 9.82 1.44 17.13
C PRO A 61 10.40 2.12 18.38
N PRO A 62 9.94 3.33 18.71
CA PRO A 62 10.27 3.96 19.98
C PRO A 62 9.87 3.05 21.16
N PRO A 63 10.64 3.04 22.26
CA PRO A 63 10.28 2.28 23.44
C PRO A 63 8.86 2.61 23.90
N THR A 64 8.10 1.57 24.26
CA THR A 64 6.77 1.76 24.84
C THR A 64 6.92 2.27 26.27
N PRO A 65 6.31 3.41 26.64
CA PRO A 65 6.35 3.90 28.01
C PRO A 65 5.83 2.86 29.01
N SER A 66 6.35 2.89 30.25
CA SER A 66 5.94 1.95 31.30
C SER A 66 4.42 1.96 31.50
N GLY A 67 3.79 0.79 31.44
CA GLY A 67 2.34 0.64 31.55
C GLY A 67 1.57 0.91 30.24
N GLY A 68 2.25 1.28 29.17
CA GLY A 68 1.64 1.47 27.85
C GLY A 68 1.59 0.21 27.00
N ARG A 69 0.73 0.21 25.98
CA ARG A 69 0.60 -0.84 24.97
C ARG A 69 0.84 -0.24 23.59
N ARG A 70 1.53 -0.96 22.71
CA ARG A 70 1.79 -0.52 21.33
C ARG A 70 1.14 -1.46 20.33
N VAL A 71 0.50 -0.91 19.32
CA VAL A 71 -0.23 -1.62 18.25
C VAL A 71 0.33 -1.21 16.90
N ALA A 72 0.48 -2.16 15.98
CA ALA A 72 0.88 -1.90 14.62
C ALA A 72 -0.33 -1.96 13.68
N LEU A 73 -0.47 -0.98 12.80
CA LEU A 73 -1.47 -0.95 11.74
C LEU A 73 -0.79 -0.92 10.37
N LEU A 74 -0.95 -1.99 9.60
CA LEU A 74 -0.51 -2.08 8.22
C LEU A 74 -1.60 -1.52 7.30
N ILE A 75 -1.26 -0.59 6.43
CA ILE A 75 -2.17 0.01 5.43
C ILE A 75 -1.54 -0.10 4.03
N PRO A 76 -2.32 -0.12 2.93
CA PRO A 76 -1.76 -0.24 1.59
C PRO A 76 -1.05 1.04 1.16
N CYS A 77 -0.18 0.95 0.16
CA CYS A 77 0.31 2.13 -0.53
C CYS A 77 -0.73 2.71 -1.49
N THR A 78 -0.57 3.99 -1.82
CA THR A 78 -1.45 4.72 -2.74
C THR A 78 -0.71 5.32 -3.91
N LYS A 79 -1.48 5.77 -4.92
CA LYS A 79 -0.94 6.37 -6.14
C LYS A 79 0.00 7.54 -5.86
N TYR A 80 -0.41 8.49 -4.99
CA TYR A 80 0.36 9.69 -4.69
C TYR A 80 1.36 9.46 -3.56
N LYS A 81 2.53 10.10 -3.66
CA LYS A 81 3.60 10.04 -2.67
C LYS A 81 4.00 11.46 -2.23
N PRO A 82 4.30 11.70 -0.95
CA PRO A 82 4.21 10.76 0.17
C PRO A 82 2.76 10.28 0.40
N TYR A 83 2.58 9.03 0.82
CA TYR A 83 1.25 8.40 0.82
C TYR A 83 0.23 9.12 1.72
N SER A 84 0.71 9.81 2.77
CA SER A 84 -0.09 10.66 3.66
C SER A 84 -0.93 11.72 2.95
N THR A 85 -0.51 12.14 1.75
CA THR A 85 -1.23 13.15 0.95
C THR A 85 -2.41 12.57 0.17
N SER A 86 -2.49 11.24 0.04
CA SER A 86 -3.60 10.59 -0.63
C SER A 86 -4.88 10.73 0.17
N ARG A 87 -6.01 10.81 -0.54
CA ARG A 87 -7.33 10.88 0.08
C ARG A 87 -7.59 9.69 0.99
N GLU A 88 -7.17 8.48 0.60
CA GLU A 88 -7.31 7.28 1.43
C GLU A 88 -6.59 7.39 2.78
N HIS A 89 -5.30 7.77 2.77
CA HIS A 89 -4.55 7.92 4.01
C HIS A 89 -5.08 9.07 4.86
N ARG A 90 -5.51 10.18 4.23
CA ARG A 90 -6.18 11.28 4.93
C ARG A 90 -7.50 10.82 5.56
N ALA A 91 -8.28 9.99 4.88
CA ALA A 91 -9.53 9.45 5.42
C ALA A 91 -9.28 8.51 6.62
N ILE A 92 -8.31 7.61 6.51
CA ILE A 92 -7.88 6.74 7.62
C ILE A 92 -7.43 7.59 8.81
N ASN A 93 -6.52 8.54 8.59
CA ASN A 93 -6.01 9.41 9.64
C ASN A 93 -7.13 10.24 10.29
N ARG A 94 -8.07 10.76 9.49
CA ARG A 94 -9.21 11.51 10.00
C ARG A 94 -10.07 10.66 10.93
N ALA A 95 -10.42 9.44 10.51
CA ALA A 95 -11.20 8.53 11.35
C ALA A 95 -10.48 8.20 12.66
N LEU A 96 -9.16 8.04 12.64
CA LEU A 96 -8.36 7.86 13.86
C LEU A 96 -8.44 9.10 14.77
N LEU A 97 -8.23 10.30 14.23
CA LEU A 97 -8.29 11.54 15.01
C LEU A 97 -9.70 11.77 15.62
N GLU A 98 -10.75 11.51 14.84
CA GLU A 98 -12.15 11.57 15.28
C GLU A 98 -12.45 10.53 16.37
N ALA A 99 -11.85 9.33 16.30
CA ALA A 99 -11.93 8.30 17.32
C ALA A 99 -11.07 8.58 18.58
N GLY A 100 -10.53 9.80 18.70
CA GLY A 100 -9.82 10.26 19.90
C GLY A 100 -8.32 10.01 19.90
N TRP A 101 -7.75 9.47 18.82
CA TRP A 101 -6.30 9.36 18.68
C TRP A 101 -5.67 10.75 18.50
N ARG A 102 -4.47 10.95 19.05
CA ARG A 102 -3.75 12.22 18.98
C ARG A 102 -2.32 11.97 18.52
N PRO A 103 -1.77 12.81 17.62
CA PRO A 103 -0.37 12.65 17.23
C PRO A 103 0.59 12.86 18.40
N GLU A 104 1.68 12.09 18.42
CA GLU A 104 2.71 12.19 19.45
C GLU A 104 4.03 12.70 18.87
N GLY A 105 4.65 13.66 19.55
CA GLY A 105 5.90 14.27 19.11
C GLY A 105 5.73 15.24 17.94
N ALA A 106 6.85 15.77 17.46
CA ALA A 106 6.88 16.66 16.32
C ALA A 106 6.77 15.88 15.01
N SER A 107 5.94 16.37 14.09
CA SER A 107 5.90 15.88 12.72
C SER A 107 7.16 16.28 11.97
N THR A 108 7.65 15.40 11.09
CA THR A 108 8.71 15.71 10.13
C THR A 108 8.15 16.16 8.78
N ALA A 109 6.82 16.25 8.64
CA ALA A 109 6.18 16.69 7.41
C ALA A 109 6.72 18.05 6.95
N PRO A 110 7.21 18.17 5.69
CA PRO A 110 7.65 19.45 5.15
C PRO A 110 6.51 20.47 5.17
N ALA A 111 6.81 21.75 5.47
CA ALA A 111 5.81 22.81 5.54
C ALA A 111 4.94 22.93 4.27
N GLY A 112 5.53 22.69 3.09
CA GLY A 112 4.82 22.68 1.81
C GLY A 112 3.77 21.56 1.65
N MET A 113 3.77 20.53 2.50
CA MET A 113 2.81 19.43 2.42
C MET A 113 1.37 19.86 2.72
N VAL A 114 1.19 20.87 3.56
CA VAL A 114 -0.15 21.38 3.95
C VAL A 114 -0.93 21.86 2.72
N GLY A 115 -0.25 22.32 1.67
CA GLY A 115 -0.88 22.73 0.41
C GLY A 115 -1.54 21.59 -0.38
N HIS A 116 -1.37 20.33 0.02
CA HIS A 116 -2.07 19.17 -0.58
C HIS A 116 -3.27 18.69 0.23
N LEU A 117 -3.60 19.39 1.31
CA LEU A 117 -4.83 19.20 2.07
C LEU A 117 -5.99 19.95 1.41
N ASP A 118 -7.20 19.41 1.56
CA ASP A 118 -8.43 20.09 1.16
C ASP A 118 -8.78 21.17 2.21
N ASP A 119 -9.57 22.17 1.80
CA ASP A 119 -9.97 23.28 2.68
C ASP A 119 -10.63 22.78 3.98
N GLY A 120 -10.14 23.27 5.12
CA GLY A 120 -10.64 22.93 6.45
C GLY A 120 -10.06 21.65 7.06
N GLU A 121 -9.19 20.94 6.35
CA GLU A 121 -8.51 19.78 6.92
C GLU A 121 -7.41 20.16 7.91
N SER A 122 -7.26 19.35 8.96
CA SER A 122 -6.19 19.53 9.95
C SER A 122 -4.82 19.10 9.38
N PRO A 123 -3.75 19.89 9.62
CA PRO A 123 -2.37 19.46 9.37
C PRO A 123 -1.99 18.14 10.06
N ASP A 124 -2.66 17.77 11.15
CA ASP A 124 -2.42 16.51 11.87
C ASP A 124 -2.68 15.27 11.00
N LEU A 125 -3.46 15.39 9.91
CA LEU A 125 -3.64 14.32 8.93
C LEU A 125 -2.33 13.92 8.24
N LEU A 126 -1.32 14.78 8.27
CA LEU A 126 0.01 14.55 7.70
C LEU A 126 1.04 14.12 8.75
N HIS A 127 0.64 13.92 10.00
CA HIS A 127 1.59 13.53 11.03
C HIS A 127 2.12 12.12 10.78
N ASP A 128 3.45 11.97 10.79
CA ASP A 128 4.20 10.76 10.46
C ASP A 128 4.61 9.93 11.70
N GLY A 129 4.47 10.49 12.90
CA GLY A 129 4.79 9.79 14.13
C GLY A 129 3.68 8.84 14.62
N PRO A 130 3.90 8.23 15.80
CA PRO A 130 2.89 7.44 16.49
C PRO A 130 1.65 8.28 16.82
N LEU A 131 0.50 7.61 16.87
CA LEU A 131 -0.71 8.19 17.45
C LEU A 131 -0.94 7.60 18.85
N ARG A 132 -1.55 8.36 19.75
CA ARG A 132 -1.81 7.95 21.12
C ARG A 132 -3.28 8.11 21.49
N ARG A 133 -3.82 7.14 22.23
CA ARG A 133 -5.13 7.21 22.87
C ARG A 133 -5.04 6.54 24.25
N GLY A 134 -5.10 7.33 25.32
CA GLY A 134 -4.86 6.83 26.67
C GLY A 134 -3.40 6.36 26.86
N ASP A 135 -3.24 5.09 27.19
CA ASP A 135 -1.97 4.35 27.33
C ASP A 135 -1.62 3.51 26.08
N VAL A 136 -2.44 3.58 25.02
CA VAL A 136 -2.23 2.86 23.77
C VAL A 136 -1.55 3.75 22.72
N PHE A 137 -0.52 3.22 22.07
CA PHE A 137 0.26 3.82 21.00
C PHE A 137 0.03 3.05 19.70
N LEU A 138 -0.26 3.75 18.61
CA LEU A 138 -0.51 3.19 17.29
C LEU A 138 0.58 3.64 16.33
N ASP A 139 1.40 2.67 15.90
CA ASP A 139 2.31 2.85 14.78
C ASP A 139 1.63 2.42 13.49
N ARG A 140 1.84 3.21 12.44
CA ARG A 140 1.33 2.92 11.10
C ARG A 140 2.46 2.46 10.20
N PHE A 141 2.18 1.51 9.33
CA PHE A 141 3.11 1.01 8.34
C PHE A 141 2.43 0.92 6.98
N VAL A 142 3.09 1.36 5.93
CA VAL A 142 2.59 1.20 4.56
C VAL A 142 3.20 -0.07 3.97
N LEU A 143 2.36 -1.01 3.56
CA LEU A 143 2.78 -2.11 2.70
C LEU A 143 2.92 -1.57 1.28
N SER A 144 4.05 -1.81 0.63
CA SER A 144 4.28 -1.21 -0.68
C SER A 144 5.28 -1.99 -1.51
N GLU A 145 5.06 -2.00 -2.82
CA GLU A 145 6.07 -2.30 -3.81
C GLU A 145 6.80 -1.01 -4.24
N PRO A 146 8.14 -1.02 -4.41
CA PRO A 146 9.07 -2.10 -4.05
C PRO A 146 9.53 -2.07 -2.58
N MET A 147 8.99 -1.21 -1.71
CA MET A 147 9.55 -0.97 -0.36
C MET A 147 9.39 -2.11 0.66
N ALA A 148 8.56 -3.12 0.36
CA ALA A 148 8.04 -4.12 1.30
C ALA A 148 7.17 -3.50 2.41
N ILE A 149 7.80 -2.83 3.38
CA ILE A 149 7.15 -2.15 4.50
C ILE A 149 7.78 -0.77 4.69
N VAL A 150 6.95 0.24 4.95
CA VAL A 150 7.36 1.62 5.22
C VAL A 150 6.81 2.05 6.57
N PRO A 151 7.64 2.14 7.62
CA PRO A 151 7.24 2.80 8.86
C PRO A 151 6.80 4.22 8.56
N TYR A 152 5.66 4.65 9.12
CA TYR A 152 5.13 5.99 8.86
C TYR A 152 6.14 7.09 9.21
N SER A 153 6.97 6.88 10.25
CA SER A 153 8.03 7.80 10.66
C SER A 153 9.13 8.03 9.60
N HIS A 154 9.12 7.25 8.51
CA HIS A 154 10.02 7.38 7.37
C HIS A 154 9.27 7.58 6.05
N ILE A 155 8.01 8.04 6.10
CA ILE A 155 7.23 8.33 4.90
C ILE A 155 7.75 9.56 4.14
N TYR A 156 8.41 10.48 4.85
CA TYR A 156 9.00 11.70 4.29
C TYR A 156 10.51 11.58 4.10
N TYR A 157 11.22 11.21 5.17
CA TYR A 157 12.68 11.25 5.21
C TYR A 157 13.29 9.96 5.77
N TRP A 158 14.45 9.61 5.25
CA TRP A 158 15.28 8.52 5.72
C TRP A 158 16.75 8.88 5.55
N ARG A 159 17.53 8.78 6.63
CA ARG A 159 18.95 9.19 6.68
C ARG A 159 19.17 10.62 6.15
N ASP A 160 18.37 11.55 6.65
CA ASP A 160 18.41 12.98 6.30
C ASP A 160 18.21 13.30 4.80
N ALA A 161 17.75 12.32 4.02
CA ALA A 161 17.41 12.46 2.61
C ALA A 161 15.91 12.14 2.40
N PRO A 162 15.31 12.57 1.27
CA PRO A 162 14.01 12.08 0.86
C PRO A 162 13.93 10.56 0.93
N SER A 163 12.89 10.06 1.59
CA SER A 163 12.63 8.62 1.64
C SER A 163 12.42 8.06 0.24
N PRO A 164 12.95 6.86 -0.10
CA PRO A 164 12.62 6.23 -1.38
C PRO A 164 11.10 6.07 -1.56
N ALA A 165 10.34 5.90 -0.47
CA ALA A 165 8.88 5.84 -0.48
C ALA A 165 8.20 7.17 -0.86
N ALA A 166 8.89 8.31 -0.75
CA ALA A 166 8.40 9.61 -1.18
C ALA A 166 8.70 9.91 -2.65
N CYS A 167 9.64 9.20 -3.27
CA CYS A 167 10.27 9.60 -4.54
C CYS A 167 10.12 8.59 -5.69
N TYR A 168 9.45 7.46 -5.49
CA TYR A 168 9.34 6.41 -6.52
C TYR A 168 7.98 6.41 -7.24
N ASP A 169 7.96 5.88 -8.47
CA ASP A 169 6.71 5.51 -9.14
C ASP A 169 6.66 4.01 -9.47
N ASP A 170 5.63 3.38 -8.95
CA ASP A 170 5.12 2.10 -9.39
C ASP A 170 3.62 2.31 -9.71
N PRO A 171 3.18 2.14 -10.97
CA PRO A 171 1.76 2.24 -11.35
C PRO A 171 0.90 1.12 -10.73
N GLY A 172 1.52 0.20 -9.99
CA GLY A 172 0.92 -0.92 -9.29
C GLY A 172 0.89 -2.17 -10.16
N LEU A 173 1.20 -3.31 -9.55
CA LEU A 173 1.27 -4.60 -10.21
C LEU A 173 -0.12 -5.22 -10.44
N PHE A 174 -0.98 -4.53 -11.18
CA PHE A 174 -2.34 -4.96 -11.45
C PHE A 174 -2.48 -5.58 -12.84
N GLU A 175 -2.42 -6.91 -12.91
CA GLU A 175 -2.62 -7.68 -14.14
C GLU A 175 -3.91 -7.28 -14.88
N ALA A 176 -5.00 -7.03 -14.15
CA ALA A 176 -6.31 -6.66 -14.71
C ALA A 176 -6.37 -5.24 -15.30
N ARG A 177 -5.47 -4.32 -14.91
CA ARG A 177 -5.45 -2.95 -15.43
C ARG A 177 -4.81 -2.87 -16.81
N GLY A 178 -3.85 -3.76 -17.08
CA GLY A 178 -3.19 -3.87 -18.39
C GLY A 178 -2.30 -2.68 -18.74
N THR A 179 -1.87 -1.89 -17.75
CA THR A 179 -1.05 -0.68 -17.93
C THR A 179 0.40 -0.86 -17.47
N SER A 180 0.66 -1.86 -16.63
CA SER A 180 1.97 -2.09 -16.01
C SER A 180 2.77 -3.07 -16.86
N VAL A 181 3.24 -2.60 -18.01
CA VAL A 181 4.11 -3.35 -18.94
C VAL A 181 5.21 -2.45 -19.50
N SER A 182 6.24 -3.09 -20.04
CA SER A 182 7.38 -2.44 -20.70
C SER A 182 7.64 -3.15 -22.03
N PRO A 183 6.84 -2.89 -23.09
CA PRO A 183 6.97 -3.54 -24.39
C PRO A 183 8.34 -3.34 -25.06
N GLU A 184 9.05 -2.29 -24.66
CA GLU A 184 10.42 -1.99 -25.08
C GLU A 184 11.47 -2.99 -24.59
N ARG A 185 11.15 -3.79 -23.57
CA ARG A 185 12.10 -4.75 -23.00
C ARG A 185 12.22 -6.02 -23.84
N PRO A 186 13.43 -6.60 -23.95
CA PRO A 186 13.64 -7.84 -24.70
C PRO A 186 12.99 -9.07 -24.04
N ASP A 187 12.74 -9.02 -22.73
CA ASP A 187 12.08 -10.07 -21.93
C ASP A 187 10.57 -9.85 -21.76
N CYS A 188 9.98 -8.88 -22.49
CA CYS A 188 8.54 -8.63 -22.47
C CYS A 188 7.81 -9.73 -23.24
N THR A 189 6.81 -10.34 -22.61
CA THR A 189 5.93 -11.33 -23.26
C THR A 189 4.47 -10.88 -23.31
N ALA A 190 4.19 -9.64 -22.88
CA ALA A 190 2.86 -9.07 -22.89
C ALA A 190 2.35 -8.86 -24.32
N THR A 191 1.05 -9.06 -24.51
CA THR A 191 0.39 -8.88 -25.82
C THR A 191 -0.55 -7.67 -25.77
N PRO A 192 -0.57 -6.81 -26.79
CA PRO A 192 -1.48 -5.68 -26.83
C PRO A 192 -2.94 -6.16 -26.96
N LEU A 193 -3.85 -5.39 -26.38
CA LEU A 193 -5.30 -5.54 -26.51
C LEU A 193 -5.88 -4.32 -27.25
N ALA A 194 -7.08 -4.47 -27.81
CA ALA A 194 -7.85 -3.32 -28.30
C ALA A 194 -8.10 -2.35 -27.14
N ASN A 195 -7.94 -1.03 -27.35
CA ASN A 195 -8.00 0.10 -26.39
C ASN A 195 -6.68 0.55 -25.73
N GLY A 196 -5.53 0.07 -26.18
CA GLY A 196 -4.23 0.50 -25.65
C GLY A 196 -3.84 -0.16 -24.32
N LYS A 197 -4.62 -1.13 -23.85
CA LYS A 197 -4.24 -2.02 -22.74
C LYS A 197 -3.39 -3.18 -23.21
N TRP A 198 -2.76 -3.85 -22.26
CA TRP A 198 -1.93 -5.02 -22.46
C TRP A 198 -2.42 -6.18 -21.61
N ARG A 199 -2.27 -7.39 -22.12
CA ARG A 199 -2.39 -8.62 -21.34
C ARG A 199 -0.99 -9.09 -20.97
N TRP A 200 -0.74 -9.30 -19.68
CA TRP A 200 0.51 -9.88 -19.21
C TRP A 200 0.74 -11.28 -19.81
N GLY A 201 1.96 -11.51 -20.28
CA GLY A 201 2.42 -12.81 -20.72
C GLY A 201 3.07 -13.61 -19.58
N PRO A 202 3.64 -14.78 -19.90
CA PRO A 202 4.32 -15.62 -18.92
C PRO A 202 5.47 -14.93 -18.17
N ALA A 203 6.27 -14.07 -18.81
CA ALA A 203 7.39 -13.39 -18.17
C ALA A 203 6.93 -12.34 -17.14
N GLU A 204 5.92 -11.53 -17.47
CA GLU A 204 5.34 -10.54 -16.55
C GLU A 204 4.76 -11.24 -15.31
N ARG A 205 4.03 -12.34 -15.53
CA ARG A 205 3.41 -13.13 -14.46
C ARG A 205 4.42 -13.84 -13.57
N GLN A 206 5.54 -14.28 -14.15
CA GLN A 206 6.65 -14.86 -13.39
C GLN A 206 7.34 -13.79 -12.54
N ALA A 207 7.75 -12.67 -13.13
CA ALA A 207 8.40 -11.58 -12.42
C ALA A 207 7.51 -10.99 -11.31
N PHE A 208 6.19 -10.93 -11.54
CA PHE A 208 5.22 -10.59 -10.50
C PHE A 208 5.29 -11.55 -9.32
N ALA A 209 5.25 -12.87 -9.58
CA ALA A 209 5.26 -13.86 -8.51
C ALA A 209 6.58 -13.87 -7.74
N GLU A 210 7.70 -13.68 -8.43
CA GLU A 210 9.03 -13.56 -7.83
C GLU A 210 9.15 -12.32 -6.95
N THR A 211 8.77 -11.15 -7.47
CA THR A 211 8.71 -9.88 -6.70
C THR A 211 7.81 -10.06 -5.49
N HIS A 212 6.61 -10.62 -5.69
CA HIS A 212 5.64 -10.82 -4.61
C HIS A 212 6.21 -11.69 -3.49
N ASN A 213 6.79 -12.83 -3.83
CA ASN A 213 7.34 -13.76 -2.85
C ASN A 213 8.55 -13.16 -2.12
N TYR A 214 9.40 -12.43 -2.84
CA TYR A 214 10.54 -11.73 -2.26
C TYR A 214 10.08 -10.69 -1.21
N LEU A 215 9.12 -9.84 -1.56
CA LEU A 215 8.57 -8.84 -0.65
C LEU A 215 7.83 -9.49 0.53
N ALA A 216 7.06 -10.56 0.31
CA ALA A 216 6.39 -11.29 1.39
C ALA A 216 7.39 -11.88 2.40
N VAL A 217 8.56 -12.35 1.95
CA VAL A 217 9.64 -12.81 2.84
C VAL A 217 10.21 -11.66 3.67
N ILE A 218 10.46 -10.49 3.08
CA ILE A 218 10.94 -9.31 3.81
C ILE A 218 9.89 -8.85 4.82
N ILE A 219 8.63 -8.70 4.42
CA ILE A 219 7.54 -8.29 5.30
C ILE A 219 7.44 -9.25 6.49
N ARG A 220 7.46 -10.57 6.24
CA ARG A 220 7.46 -11.57 7.31
C ARG A 220 8.65 -11.40 8.25
N ARG A 221 9.87 -11.21 7.71
CA ARG A 221 11.07 -10.99 8.52
C ARG A 221 10.91 -9.78 9.43
N CYS A 222 10.44 -8.66 8.89
CA CYS A 222 10.18 -7.45 9.66
C CYS A 222 9.15 -7.70 10.77
N LEU A 223 7.98 -8.24 10.42
CA LEU A 223 6.89 -8.41 11.37
C LEU A 223 7.22 -9.42 12.48
N VAL A 224 7.91 -10.52 12.17
CA VAL A 224 8.37 -11.49 13.18
C VAL A 224 9.38 -10.86 14.14
N ARG A 225 10.33 -10.08 13.62
CA ARG A 225 11.33 -9.40 14.44
C ARG A 225 10.70 -8.34 15.35
N LEU A 226 9.71 -7.62 14.82
CA LEU A 226 9.07 -6.50 15.50
C LEU A 226 7.94 -6.95 16.44
N SER A 227 7.39 -8.15 16.29
CA SER A 227 6.25 -8.62 17.07
C SER A 227 6.42 -8.51 18.59
N PRO A 228 7.61 -8.67 19.21
CA PRO A 228 7.75 -8.50 20.66
C PRO A 228 7.48 -7.05 21.14
N ALA A 229 7.56 -6.06 20.25
CA ALA A 229 7.29 -4.66 20.57
C ALA A 229 5.81 -4.28 20.43
N TYR A 230 4.98 -5.16 19.85
CA TYR A 230 3.58 -4.90 19.54
C TYR A 230 2.68 -5.91 20.24
N ALA A 231 1.66 -5.42 20.94
CA ALA A 231 0.63 -6.28 21.52
C ALA A 231 -0.29 -6.88 20.46
N GLU A 232 -0.55 -6.13 19.39
CA GLU A 232 -1.29 -6.62 18.24
C GLU A 232 -0.80 -5.96 16.95
N THR A 233 -0.91 -6.70 15.84
CA THR A 233 -0.68 -6.18 14.49
C THR A 233 -1.94 -6.41 13.65
N GLY A 234 -2.59 -5.34 13.21
CA GLY A 234 -3.72 -5.39 12.28
C GLY A 234 -3.30 -4.93 10.89
N ALA A 235 -3.93 -5.47 9.85
CA ALA A 235 -3.76 -5.00 8.48
C ALA A 235 -5.08 -4.54 7.89
N TRP A 236 -5.18 -3.26 7.54
CA TRP A 236 -6.33 -2.65 6.87
C TRP A 236 -6.09 -2.62 5.36
N VAL A 237 -6.28 -3.75 4.69
CA VAL A 237 -5.93 -3.97 3.27
C VAL A 237 -7.09 -4.60 2.50
N SER A 238 -7.61 -3.91 1.48
CA SER A 238 -8.82 -4.34 0.76
C SER A 238 -8.60 -5.61 -0.07
N PRO A 239 -9.64 -6.46 -0.26
CA PRO A 239 -9.62 -7.54 -1.24
C PRO A 239 -9.29 -7.04 -2.65
N GLY A 240 -8.53 -7.84 -3.39
CA GLY A 240 -8.10 -7.50 -4.76
C GLY A 240 -6.88 -6.57 -4.85
N LEU A 241 -6.35 -6.08 -3.72
CA LEU A 241 -5.06 -5.39 -3.68
C LEU A 241 -3.92 -6.39 -3.43
N THR A 242 -2.77 -6.16 -4.08
CA THR A 242 -1.56 -6.99 -3.90
C THR A 242 -1.11 -7.03 -2.43
N HIS A 243 -1.28 -5.92 -1.69
CA HIS A 243 -1.01 -5.81 -0.26
C HIS A 243 -1.65 -6.92 0.58
N ARG A 244 -2.93 -7.24 0.30
CA ARG A 244 -3.64 -8.32 0.99
C ARG A 244 -3.06 -9.68 0.65
N SER A 245 -2.63 -9.85 -0.61
CA SER A 245 -1.98 -11.08 -1.06
C SER A 245 -0.58 -11.28 -0.44
N PHE A 246 0.18 -10.23 -0.13
CA PHE A 246 1.46 -10.40 0.58
C PHE A 246 1.29 -11.05 1.94
N LEU A 247 0.16 -10.81 2.61
CA LEU A 247 -0.10 -11.34 3.94
C LEU A 247 -0.72 -12.74 3.89
N ALA A 248 -1.58 -13.00 2.91
CA ALA A 248 -2.42 -14.20 2.85
C ALA A 248 -1.66 -15.53 2.74
N ASP A 249 -2.02 -16.49 3.61
CA ASP A 249 -1.68 -17.90 3.46
C ASP A 249 -2.58 -18.63 2.45
N ASP A 250 -2.31 -19.90 2.21
CA ASP A 250 -3.06 -20.73 1.26
C ASP A 250 -4.53 -20.97 1.67
N ALA A 251 -4.85 -21.00 2.97
CA ALA A 251 -6.23 -21.15 3.46
C ALA A 251 -7.03 -19.87 3.26
N PHE A 252 -6.46 -18.73 3.63
CA PHE A 252 -7.03 -17.40 3.42
C PHE A 252 -7.23 -17.12 1.92
N ARG A 253 -6.24 -17.47 1.09
CA ARG A 253 -6.37 -17.33 -0.38
C ARG A 253 -7.55 -18.12 -0.93
N ARG A 254 -7.79 -19.35 -0.45
CA ARG A 254 -8.97 -20.13 -0.84
C ARG A 254 -10.26 -19.46 -0.40
N ALA A 255 -10.34 -19.05 0.86
CA ALA A 255 -11.53 -18.46 1.44
C ALA A 255 -11.96 -17.19 0.69
N GLU A 256 -10.99 -16.37 0.27
CA GLU A 256 -11.27 -15.09 -0.39
C GLU A 256 -11.11 -15.09 -1.90
N GLY A 257 -10.92 -16.27 -2.51
CA GLY A 257 -10.72 -16.38 -3.97
C GLY A 257 -9.47 -15.66 -4.48
N LEU A 258 -8.46 -15.45 -3.63
CA LEU A 258 -7.20 -14.86 -4.06
C LEU A 258 -6.40 -15.88 -4.88
N PRO A 259 -5.67 -15.43 -5.91
CA PRO A 259 -4.82 -16.32 -6.66
C PRO A 259 -3.75 -17.00 -5.78
N ARG A 260 -3.55 -18.30 -6.00
CA ARG A 260 -2.53 -19.12 -5.31
C ARG A 260 -1.23 -19.27 -6.08
N SER A 261 -1.27 -18.98 -7.38
CA SER A 261 -0.12 -19.09 -8.27
C SER A 261 -0.27 -18.15 -9.47
N ARG A 262 0.80 -18.06 -10.26
CA ARG A 262 0.82 -17.43 -11.59
C ARG A 262 1.40 -18.39 -12.61
N LYS A 263 0.94 -18.31 -13.87
CA LYS A 263 1.50 -19.13 -14.96
C LYS A 263 2.71 -18.40 -15.54
N GLY A 264 3.90 -18.78 -15.08
CA GLY A 264 5.19 -18.28 -15.54
C GLY A 264 5.69 -18.95 -16.81
N THR A 265 6.94 -18.67 -17.19
CA THR A 265 7.55 -19.17 -18.43
C THR A 265 7.76 -20.69 -18.43
N ALA A 266 8.16 -21.26 -17.29
CA ALA A 266 8.40 -22.69 -17.11
C ALA A 266 7.24 -23.45 -16.43
N GLY A 267 6.11 -22.79 -16.18
CA GLY A 267 4.95 -23.39 -15.50
C GLY A 267 4.41 -22.56 -14.34
N PRO A 268 3.56 -23.15 -13.47
CA PRO A 268 3.00 -22.44 -12.32
C PRO A 268 4.07 -22.04 -11.29
N VAL A 269 4.07 -20.77 -10.89
CA VAL A 269 4.87 -20.23 -9.77
C VAL A 269 3.92 -19.96 -8.60
N LYS A 270 4.16 -20.61 -7.45
CA LYS A 270 3.34 -20.44 -6.24
C LYS A 270 3.48 -19.01 -5.69
N LEU A 271 2.39 -18.43 -5.20
CA LEU A 271 2.41 -17.22 -4.40
C LEU A 271 2.46 -17.58 -2.90
N VAL A 272 3.41 -17.02 -2.18
CA VAL A 272 3.64 -17.24 -0.74
C VAL A 272 3.39 -15.95 0.00
N GLY A 273 2.60 -16.00 1.08
CA GLY A 273 2.35 -14.85 1.95
C GLY A 273 2.99 -14.99 3.33
N VAL A 274 2.96 -13.89 4.09
CA VAL A 274 3.49 -13.80 5.46
C VAL A 274 2.92 -14.89 6.37
N LEU A 275 1.60 -15.08 6.35
CA LEU A 275 0.90 -15.99 7.26
C LEU A 275 1.23 -17.47 7.00
N GLU A 276 1.80 -17.84 5.82
CA GLU A 276 2.27 -19.22 5.60
C GLU A 276 3.44 -19.59 6.53
N GLY A 277 4.30 -18.62 6.86
CA GLY A 277 5.48 -18.83 7.72
C GLY A 277 5.33 -18.29 9.13
N ALA A 278 4.29 -17.49 9.40
CA ALA A 278 3.98 -16.95 10.71
C ALA A 278 2.45 -16.84 10.88
N PRO A 279 1.76 -17.98 11.14
CA PRO A 279 0.32 -17.98 11.37
C PRO A 279 -0.05 -17.04 12.52
N SER A 280 -1.20 -16.38 12.41
CA SER A 280 -1.73 -15.45 13.42
C SER A 280 -0.88 -14.21 13.73
N LEU A 281 0.19 -13.95 12.96
CA LEU A 281 1.04 -12.76 13.17
C LEU A 281 0.28 -11.44 12.91
N VAL A 282 -0.74 -11.48 12.06
CA VAL A 282 -1.49 -10.30 11.62
C VAL A 282 -2.99 -10.58 11.58
N THR A 283 -3.78 -9.70 12.20
CA THR A 283 -5.24 -9.67 12.06
C THR A 283 -5.61 -9.01 10.73
N MET A 284 -6.16 -9.78 9.80
CA MET A 284 -6.50 -9.32 8.44
C MET A 284 -7.87 -8.62 8.41
N MET A 285 -7.90 -7.37 7.97
CA MET A 285 -9.09 -6.55 7.84
C MET A 285 -9.10 -5.74 6.53
N PRO A 286 -10.25 -5.25 6.07
CA PRO A 286 -11.59 -5.65 6.51
C PRO A 286 -11.90 -7.11 6.13
N THR A 287 -12.72 -7.82 6.92
CA THR A 287 -13.25 -9.15 6.57
C THR A 287 -14.33 -9.04 5.49
N GLN A 288 -14.73 -10.16 4.88
CA GLN A 288 -15.82 -10.15 3.90
C GLN A 288 -17.13 -9.60 4.51
N ASP A 289 -17.48 -10.03 5.72
CA ASP A 289 -18.67 -9.57 6.43
C ASP A 289 -18.63 -8.06 6.71
N GLN A 290 -17.47 -7.54 7.13
CA GLN A 290 -17.28 -6.10 7.33
C GLN A 290 -17.45 -5.31 6.00
N LEU A 291 -17.07 -5.88 4.87
CA LEU A 291 -17.26 -5.25 3.56
C LEU A 291 -18.71 -5.35 3.06
N GLU A 292 -19.42 -6.41 3.41
CA GLU A 292 -20.86 -6.54 3.16
C GLU A 292 -21.65 -5.52 3.98
N ASP A 293 -21.35 -5.40 5.26
CA ASP A 293 -21.92 -4.40 6.15
C ASP A 293 -21.62 -2.97 5.67
N ALA A 294 -20.36 -2.66 5.35
CA ALA A 294 -19.98 -1.34 4.83
C ALA A 294 -20.74 -0.97 3.53
N ARG A 295 -20.99 -1.95 2.65
CA ARG A 295 -21.79 -1.73 1.42
C ARG A 295 -23.26 -1.50 1.74
N SER A 296 -23.82 -2.20 2.72
CA SER A 296 -25.20 -1.99 3.17
C SER A 296 -25.38 -0.59 3.75
N ARG A 297 -24.47 -0.17 4.63
CA ARG A 297 -24.48 1.19 5.21
C ARG A 297 -24.24 2.28 4.17
N LEU A 298 -23.37 2.03 3.19
CA LEU A 298 -23.17 2.95 2.07
C LEU A 298 -24.46 3.16 1.28
N ALA A 299 -25.23 2.09 1.02
CA ALA A 299 -26.52 2.22 0.35
C ALA A 299 -27.45 3.16 1.12
N GLY A 300 -27.57 2.97 2.44
CA GLY A 300 -28.38 3.85 3.30
C GLY A 300 -27.92 5.31 3.28
N ARG A 301 -26.60 5.57 3.32
CA ARG A 301 -26.07 6.94 3.19
C ARG A 301 -26.39 7.55 1.83
N LEU A 302 -26.20 6.81 0.73
CA LEU A 302 -26.52 7.30 -0.61
C LEU A 302 -28.00 7.67 -0.74
N GLU A 303 -28.92 6.88 -0.18
CA GLU A 303 -30.35 7.21 -0.14
C GLU A 303 -30.61 8.51 0.64
N ALA A 304 -30.01 8.65 1.82
CA ALA A 304 -30.15 9.85 2.64
C ALA A 304 -29.59 11.11 1.98
N GLU A 305 -28.52 10.97 1.17
CA GLU A 305 -27.94 12.04 0.36
C GLU A 305 -28.73 12.34 -0.93
N GLY A 306 -29.82 11.60 -1.22
CA GLY A 306 -30.59 11.73 -2.46
C GLY A 306 -29.84 11.22 -3.70
N ARG A 307 -28.79 10.40 -3.51
CA ARG A 307 -27.99 9.78 -4.59
C ARG A 307 -28.58 8.41 -4.97
N PRO A 308 -28.33 7.92 -6.20
CA PRO A 308 -28.75 6.58 -6.59
C PRO A 308 -28.13 5.50 -5.68
N ALA A 309 -28.98 4.67 -5.07
CA ALA A 309 -28.58 3.60 -4.16
C ALA A 309 -28.88 2.18 -4.68
N THR A 310 -29.07 2.03 -6.00
CA THR A 310 -29.22 0.71 -6.61
C THR A 310 -27.96 -0.14 -6.38
N PRO A 311 -28.03 -1.48 -6.40
CA PRO A 311 -26.86 -2.34 -6.22
C PRO A 311 -25.69 -2.02 -7.17
N ALA A 312 -26.00 -1.57 -8.39
CA ALA A 312 -25.00 -1.15 -9.35
C ALA A 312 -24.34 0.18 -8.99
N ALA A 313 -25.12 1.15 -8.51
CA ALA A 313 -24.60 2.45 -8.07
C ALA A 313 -23.74 2.32 -6.81
N VAL A 314 -24.21 1.56 -5.80
CA VAL A 314 -23.45 1.26 -4.58
C VAL A 314 -22.13 0.59 -4.94
N ARG A 315 -22.14 -0.44 -5.80
CA ARG A 315 -20.92 -1.10 -6.26
C ARG A 315 -19.95 -0.12 -6.93
N ALA A 316 -20.44 0.81 -7.74
CA ALA A 316 -19.61 1.77 -8.45
C ALA A 316 -18.98 2.82 -7.51
N VAL A 317 -19.72 3.31 -6.51
CA VAL A 317 -19.21 4.24 -5.48
C VAL A 317 -18.21 3.51 -4.59
N TYR A 318 -18.58 2.32 -4.11
CA TYR A 318 -17.75 1.47 -3.28
C TYR A 318 -16.40 1.18 -3.94
N ALA A 319 -16.40 0.74 -5.20
CA ALA A 319 -15.18 0.41 -5.94
C ALA A 319 -14.20 1.59 -6.09
N ARG A 320 -14.67 2.84 -5.92
CA ARG A 320 -13.84 4.05 -5.98
C ARG A 320 -13.59 4.67 -4.61
N GLY A 321 -14.06 4.05 -3.53
CA GLY A 321 -13.96 4.62 -2.18
C GLY A 321 -14.65 5.97 -2.04
N ASP A 322 -15.65 6.26 -2.88
CA ASP A 322 -16.24 7.61 -3.03
C ASP A 322 -15.18 8.72 -3.28
N GLY A 323 -14.09 8.39 -3.99
CA GLY A 323 -13.00 9.32 -4.31
C GLY A 323 -11.67 9.06 -3.59
N ASN A 324 -11.62 8.06 -2.69
CA ASN A 324 -10.45 7.64 -1.91
C ASN A 324 -9.58 6.56 -2.59
N ASP A 325 -9.67 6.36 -3.91
CA ASP A 325 -9.00 5.29 -4.68
C ASP A 325 -9.50 3.85 -4.38
N THR A 326 -9.79 3.48 -3.13
CA THR A 326 -10.36 2.17 -2.74
C THR A 326 -11.41 2.27 -1.62
N PRO A 327 -12.20 1.20 -1.37
CA PRO A 327 -13.21 1.20 -0.31
C PRO A 327 -12.68 1.44 1.11
N LEU A 328 -11.36 1.37 1.35
CA LEU A 328 -10.77 1.50 2.68
C LEU A 328 -10.92 2.89 3.29
N GLY A 329 -11.08 3.93 2.45
CA GLY A 329 -11.33 5.30 2.90
C GLY A 329 -12.82 5.64 3.10
N LEU A 330 -13.74 4.68 2.88
CA LEU A 330 -15.17 4.92 3.11
C LEU A 330 -15.44 5.08 4.60
N PRO A 331 -16.25 6.07 5.03
CA PRO A 331 -16.65 6.22 6.43
C PRO A 331 -17.23 4.93 7.00
N GLU A 332 -18.05 4.21 6.23
CA GLU A 332 -18.66 2.96 6.65
C GLU A 332 -17.61 1.88 6.92
N ALA A 333 -16.62 1.73 6.04
CA ALA A 333 -15.55 0.76 6.26
C ALA A 333 -14.69 1.17 7.48
N LEU A 334 -14.35 2.45 7.61
CA LEU A 334 -13.48 2.95 8.68
C LEU A 334 -14.03 2.73 10.09
N THR A 335 -15.35 2.64 10.27
CA THR A 335 -15.92 2.25 11.58
C THR A 335 -15.47 0.87 12.05
N HIS A 336 -15.19 -0.08 11.15
CA HIS A 336 -14.66 -1.39 11.54
C HIS A 336 -13.19 -1.31 11.94
N LEU A 337 -12.41 -0.44 11.28
CA LEU A 337 -11.02 -0.18 11.67
C LEU A 337 -10.96 0.43 13.07
N THR A 338 -11.74 1.49 13.33
CA THR A 338 -11.78 2.13 14.65
C THR A 338 -12.36 1.21 15.71
N GLY A 339 -13.38 0.41 15.36
CA GLY A 339 -13.96 -0.59 16.26
C GLY A 339 -12.98 -1.69 16.65
N TRP A 340 -12.14 -2.17 15.73
CA TRP A 340 -11.05 -3.09 16.09
C TRP A 340 -10.05 -2.42 17.05
N LEU A 341 -9.70 -1.16 16.81
CA LEU A 341 -8.83 -0.38 17.69
C LEU A 341 -9.41 -0.12 19.09
N ASP A 342 -10.73 -0.26 19.28
CA ASP A 342 -11.38 -0.18 20.59
C ASP A 342 -11.26 -1.48 21.39
N THR A 343 -10.86 -2.59 20.75
CA THR A 343 -10.69 -3.91 21.39
C THR A 343 -9.28 -4.22 21.83
N VAL A 344 -8.30 -3.42 21.38
CA VAL A 344 -6.86 -3.57 21.67
C VAL A 344 -6.40 -2.79 22.88
#